data_AF-A0A839IVU0-F1
#
_entry.id   AF-A0A839IVU0-F1
#
_cell.length_a   1.000
_cell.length_b   1.000
_cell.length_c   1.000
_cell.angle_alpha   90.00
_cell.angle_beta   90.00
_cell.angle_gamma   90.00
#
_symmetry.space_group_name_H-M   'P 1'
#
loop_
_entity.id
_entity.type
_entity.pdbx_description
1 polymer ?
#
loop_
_entity_poly.entity_id
_entity_poly.type
_entity_poly.pdbx_seq_one_letter_code
_entity_poly.pdbx_strand_id
1 'polypeptide(L)'
;MRLIWLITTAVLFTASSYFSVRLLLQLADDTATGIAYGAVAIALALVQYAALPYGIRGWSQGRHFSAGIYFVTWALLTLLSIAASAGALIGDTQQQQHLQHTGSLEYQLLTSQIQQLQAQASSIQTTAKTDSENGYRSRALKTLDKLPAIQDQISALRLQLSTLPASSNTAASALFERIARQLNADPDQVMTGAYLLVAVLIELALTVSVSALSEGMAIKTKDHSPKKFRIQKNTEQIRAPSIPTPTINKTEPGTFTAQLKSLIRPPDGRPVTS
;
A
#
# COMPACT_ATOMS: atom_id res chain seq x y z
N MET A 1 -19.92 -14.39 -11.38
CA MET A 1 -19.69 -13.10 -10.69
C MET A 1 -18.56 -13.15 -9.67
N ARG A 2 -18.54 -14.06 -8.67
CA ARG A 2 -17.44 -14.13 -7.67
C ARG A 2 -16.04 -14.35 -8.27
N LEU A 3 -15.93 -15.18 -9.30
CA LEU A 3 -14.65 -15.44 -9.99
C LEU A 3 -14.09 -14.18 -10.67
N ILE A 4 -14.98 -13.35 -11.25
CA ILE A 4 -14.59 -12.08 -11.88
C ILE A 4 -14.01 -11.14 -10.83
N TRP A 5 -14.70 -10.96 -9.69
CA TRP A 5 -14.21 -10.12 -8.59
C TRP A 5 -12.89 -10.61 -7.99
N LEU A 6 -12.70 -11.92 -7.89
CA LEU A 6 -11.44 -12.50 -7.42
C LEU A 6 -10.29 -12.17 -8.38
N ILE A 7 -10.49 -12.38 -9.68
CA ILE A 7 -9.49 -12.07 -10.71
C ILE A 7 -9.19 -10.57 -10.72
N THR A 8 -10.21 -9.71 -10.72
CA THR A 8 -10.02 -8.25 -10.68
C THR A 8 -9.26 -7.80 -9.42
N THR A 9 -9.61 -8.35 -8.25
CA THR A 9 -8.90 -8.06 -6.99
C THR A 9 -7.46 -8.53 -7.06
N ALA A 10 -7.19 -9.73 -7.58
CA ALA A 10 -5.83 -10.26 -7.69
C ALA A 10 -4.96 -9.39 -8.62
N VAL A 11 -5.48 -9.03 -9.80
CA VAL A 11 -4.75 -8.19 -10.76
C VAL A 11 -4.45 -6.81 -10.17
N LEU A 12 -5.46 -6.16 -9.58
CA LEU A 12 -5.27 -4.84 -8.96
C LEU A 12 -4.32 -4.91 -7.76
N PHE A 13 -4.39 -5.98 -6.95
CA PHE A 13 -3.51 -6.18 -5.80
C PHE A 13 -2.06 -6.39 -6.23
N THR A 14 -1.83 -7.17 -7.28
CA THR A 14 -0.51 -7.31 -7.87
C THR A 14 0.02 -5.97 -8.38
N ALA A 15 -0.81 -5.17 -9.06
CA ALA A 15 -0.41 -3.84 -9.55
C ALA A 15 -0.05 -2.87 -8.41
N SER A 16 -0.91 -2.75 -7.38
CA SER A 16 -0.67 -1.88 -6.21
C SER A 16 0.56 -2.34 -5.41
N SER A 17 0.72 -3.66 -5.22
CA SER A 17 1.90 -4.23 -4.56
C SER A 17 3.17 -3.99 -5.37
N TYR A 18 3.11 -4.11 -6.70
CA TYR A 18 4.25 -3.85 -7.58
C TYR A 18 4.77 -2.41 -7.41
N PHE A 19 3.88 -1.41 -7.42
CA PHE A 19 4.28 -0.01 -7.21
C PHE A 19 4.86 0.23 -5.81
N SER A 20 4.24 -0.35 -4.77
CA SER A 20 4.74 -0.23 -3.39
C SER A 20 6.12 -0.86 -3.21
N VAL A 21 6.32 -2.06 -3.75
CA VAL A 21 7.62 -2.76 -3.75
C VAL A 21 8.65 -1.90 -4.47
N ARG A 22 8.30 -1.38 -5.65
CA ARG A 22 9.23 -0.58 -6.45
C ARG A 22 9.68 0.68 -5.75
N LEU A 23 8.77 1.41 -5.08
CA LEU A 23 9.16 2.59 -4.32
C LEU A 23 10.15 2.23 -3.20
N LEU A 24 9.89 1.17 -2.45
CA LEU A 24 10.82 0.80 -1.38
C LEU A 24 12.14 0.25 -1.92
N LEU A 25 12.15 -0.41 -3.08
CA LEU A 25 13.38 -0.81 -3.75
C LEU A 25 14.25 0.38 -4.16
N GLN A 26 13.67 1.56 -4.44
CA GLN A 26 14.46 2.78 -4.68
C GLN A 26 15.19 3.28 -3.42
N LEU A 27 14.78 2.83 -2.23
CA LEU A 27 15.44 3.11 -0.95
C LEU A 27 16.44 2.04 -0.54
N ALA A 28 16.50 0.91 -1.25
CA ALA A 28 17.40 -0.18 -0.91
C ALA A 28 18.79 0.07 -1.51
N ASP A 29 19.81 0.10 -0.65
CA ASP A 29 21.21 0.21 -1.07
C ASP A 29 21.80 -1.14 -1.52
N ASP A 30 21.18 -2.26 -1.11
CA ASP A 30 21.66 -3.62 -1.39
C ASP A 30 20.52 -4.63 -1.61
N THR A 31 20.86 -5.81 -2.13
CA THR A 31 19.89 -6.85 -2.47
C THR A 31 19.13 -7.40 -1.25
N ALA A 32 19.78 -7.50 -0.09
CA ALA A 32 19.14 -8.03 1.12
C ALA A 32 18.12 -7.04 1.70
N THR A 33 18.46 -5.75 1.73
CA THR A 33 17.50 -4.69 2.09
C THR A 33 16.35 -4.60 1.09
N GLY A 34 16.63 -4.81 -0.20
CA GLY A 34 15.60 -4.85 -1.24
C GLY A 34 14.56 -5.95 -1.04
N ILE A 35 14.99 -7.17 -0.67
CA ILE A 35 14.07 -8.29 -0.36
C ILE A 35 13.23 -7.96 0.88
N ALA A 36 13.85 -7.42 1.94
CA ALA A 36 13.15 -7.06 3.17
C ALA A 36 12.07 -6.00 2.91
N TYR A 37 12.41 -4.97 2.14
CA TYR A 37 11.47 -3.92 1.72
C TYR A 37 10.35 -4.45 0.82
N GLY A 38 10.66 -5.38 -0.09
CA GLY A 38 9.63 -6.05 -0.89
C GLY A 38 8.61 -6.82 -0.02
N ALA A 39 9.10 -7.55 0.98
CA ALA A 39 8.23 -8.27 1.92
C ALA A 39 7.36 -7.31 2.75
N VAL A 40 7.94 -6.19 3.23
CA VAL A 40 7.22 -5.16 3.97
C VAL A 40 6.14 -4.51 3.11
N ALA A 41 6.41 -4.16 1.85
CA ALA A 41 5.41 -3.61 0.93
C ALA A 41 4.21 -4.53 0.77
N ILE A 42 4.44 -5.84 0.55
CA ILE A 42 3.36 -6.82 0.41
C ILE A 42 2.56 -6.93 1.72
N ALA A 43 3.24 -6.96 2.87
CA ALA A 43 2.57 -7.02 4.17
C ALA A 43 1.70 -5.78 4.42
N LEU A 44 2.19 -4.58 4.09
CA LEU A 44 1.43 -3.33 4.20
C LEU A 44 0.22 -3.34 3.27
N ALA A 45 0.35 -3.82 2.03
CA ALA A 45 -0.76 -3.96 1.11
C ALA A 45 -1.84 -4.90 1.66
N LEU A 46 -1.45 -6.06 2.23
CA LEU A 46 -2.39 -6.98 2.87
C LEU A 46 -3.13 -6.33 4.05
N VAL A 47 -2.40 -5.61 4.90
CA VAL A 47 -2.99 -4.90 6.05
C VAL A 47 -3.97 -3.82 5.59
N GLN A 48 -3.61 -3.05 4.56
CA GLN A 48 -4.46 -2.01 3.99
C GLN A 48 -5.82 -2.57 3.58
N TYR A 49 -5.82 -3.61 2.74
CA TYR A 49 -7.07 -4.15 2.20
C TYR A 49 -7.84 -5.02 3.20
N ALA A 50 -7.19 -5.52 4.25
CA ALA A 50 -7.88 -6.14 5.38
C ALA A 50 -8.55 -5.09 6.29
N ALA A 51 -7.93 -3.92 6.49
CA ALA A 51 -8.39 -2.94 7.47
C ALA A 51 -9.83 -2.46 7.21
N LEU A 52 -10.20 -2.17 5.97
CA LEU A 52 -11.55 -1.67 5.65
C LEU A 52 -12.69 -2.64 6.01
N PRO A 53 -12.72 -3.91 5.57
CA PRO A 53 -13.79 -4.84 5.93
C PRO A 53 -13.83 -5.14 7.44
N TYR A 54 -12.68 -5.15 8.13
CA TYR A 54 -12.66 -5.26 9.59
C TYR A 54 -13.22 -4.02 10.28
N GLY A 55 -12.93 -2.82 9.78
CA GLY A 55 -13.50 -1.56 10.24
C GLY A 55 -15.02 -1.51 10.10
N ILE A 56 -15.55 -1.87 8.92
CA ILE A 56 -16.99 -1.92 8.67
C ILE A 56 -17.68 -2.92 9.61
N ARG A 57 -17.12 -4.13 9.79
CA ARG A 57 -17.67 -5.13 10.72
C ARG A 57 -17.62 -4.64 12.17
N GLY A 58 -16.51 -4.06 12.62
CA GLY A 58 -16.37 -3.50 13.96
C GLY A 58 -17.38 -2.40 14.24
N TRP A 59 -17.63 -1.54 13.25
CA TRP A 59 -18.63 -0.48 13.33
C TRP A 59 -20.04 -1.04 13.48
N SER A 60 -20.41 -2.03 12.65
CA SER A 60 -21.72 -2.70 12.72
C SER A 60 -21.98 -3.42 14.04
N GLN A 61 -20.93 -3.76 14.79
CA GLN A 61 -20.99 -4.43 16.09
C GLN A 61 -20.93 -3.44 17.27
N GLY A 62 -21.03 -2.13 17.03
CA GLY A 62 -21.00 -1.08 18.05
C GLY A 62 -19.60 -0.77 18.62
N ARG A 63 -18.53 -1.33 18.06
CA ARG A 63 -17.15 -1.11 18.51
C ARG A 63 -16.50 0.06 17.75
N HIS A 64 -17.07 1.26 17.94
CA HIS A 64 -16.71 2.47 17.18
C HIS A 64 -15.24 2.86 17.31
N PHE A 65 -14.64 2.76 18.50
CA PHE A 65 -13.23 3.10 18.71
C PHE A 65 -12.28 2.19 17.91
N SER A 66 -12.46 0.86 18.01
CA SER A 66 -11.65 -0.09 17.23
C SER A 66 -11.89 0.05 15.72
N ALA A 67 -13.13 0.31 15.30
CA ALA A 67 -13.44 0.56 13.91
C ALA A 67 -12.76 1.83 13.39
N GLY A 68 -12.71 2.89 14.21
CA GLY A 68 -11.98 4.12 13.92
C GLY A 68 -10.50 3.87 13.64
N ILE A 69 -9.83 3.05 14.45
CA ILE A 69 -8.42 2.68 14.21
C ILE A 69 -8.26 2.01 12.85
N TYR A 70 -9.11 1.04 12.50
CA TYR A 70 -9.06 0.39 11.20
C TYR A 70 -9.30 1.36 10.03
N PHE A 71 -10.21 2.31 10.16
CA PHE A 71 -10.43 3.34 9.13
C PHE A 71 -9.23 4.27 8.98
N VAL A 72 -8.61 4.69 10.08
CA VAL A 72 -7.40 5.52 10.06
C VAL A 72 -6.24 4.76 9.44
N THR A 73 -6.02 3.50 9.83
CA THR A 73 -5.00 2.63 9.24
C THR A 73 -5.22 2.46 7.74
N TRP A 74 -6.45 2.17 7.30
CA TRP A 74 -6.80 2.09 5.89
C TRP A 74 -6.48 3.41 5.15
N ALA A 75 -6.94 4.54 5.68
CA ALA A 75 -6.73 5.84 5.05
C ALA A 75 -5.25 6.20 4.91
N LEU A 76 -4.45 5.98 5.97
CA LEU A 76 -3.00 6.25 5.95
C LEU A 76 -2.29 5.35 4.94
N LEU A 77 -2.60 4.06 4.90
CA LEU A 77 -2.00 3.13 3.95
C LEU A 77 -2.39 3.46 2.50
N THR A 78 -3.65 3.84 2.26
CA THR A 78 -4.10 4.27 0.93
C THR A 78 -3.39 5.55 0.48
N LEU A 79 -3.23 6.55 1.34
CA LEU A 79 -2.45 7.75 1.01
C LEU A 79 -0.99 7.40 0.67
N LEU A 80 -0.38 6.50 1.45
CA LEU A 80 0.97 6.02 1.19
C LEU A 80 1.05 5.27 -0.14
N SER A 81 0.06 4.44 -0.48
CA SER A 81 0.00 3.69 -1.75
C SER A 81 -0.20 4.61 -2.96
N ILE A 82 -1.02 5.66 -2.83
CA ILE A 82 -1.19 6.69 -3.86
C ILE A 82 0.14 7.41 -4.10
N ALA A 83 0.80 7.85 -3.03
CA ALA A 83 2.09 8.52 -3.10
C ALA A 83 3.15 7.59 -3.74
N ALA A 84 3.13 6.30 -3.38
CA ALA A 84 4.07 5.33 -3.93
C ALA A 84 3.85 5.04 -5.41
N SER A 85 2.59 4.89 -5.83
CA SER A 85 2.25 4.71 -7.24
C SER A 85 2.62 5.94 -8.05
N ALA A 86 2.22 7.14 -7.61
CA ALA A 86 2.57 8.37 -8.32
C ALA A 86 4.10 8.57 -8.40
N GLY A 87 4.82 8.38 -7.30
CA GLY A 87 6.28 8.51 -7.25
C GLY A 87 6.98 7.51 -8.18
N ALA A 88 6.54 6.24 -8.19
CA ALA A 88 7.09 5.22 -9.06
C ALA A 88 6.86 5.53 -10.54
N LEU A 89 5.66 6.02 -10.92
CA LEU A 89 5.38 6.41 -12.31
C LEU A 89 6.25 7.61 -12.74
N ILE A 90 6.35 8.64 -11.90
CA ILE A 90 7.15 9.84 -12.19
C ILE A 90 8.62 9.47 -12.37
N GLY A 91 9.19 8.73 -11.42
CA GLY A 91 10.60 8.33 -11.44
C GLY A 91 10.96 7.51 -12.69
N ASP A 92 10.05 6.63 -13.12
CA ASP A 92 10.22 5.85 -14.35
C ASP A 92 10.25 6.69 -15.61
N THR A 93 9.31 7.61 -15.74
CA THR A 93 9.29 8.52 -16.89
C THR A 93 10.56 9.35 -16.95
N GLN A 94 11.01 9.88 -15.80
CA GLN A 94 12.25 10.67 -15.74
C GLN A 94 13.48 9.81 -16.09
N GLN A 95 13.56 8.59 -15.58
CA GLN A 95 14.64 7.67 -15.91
C GLN A 95 14.64 7.30 -17.40
N GLN A 96 13.47 7.01 -17.98
CA GLN A 96 13.35 6.72 -19.41
C GLN A 96 13.73 7.93 -20.27
N GLN A 97 13.29 9.14 -19.90
CA GLN A 97 13.68 10.37 -20.57
C GLN A 97 15.20 10.58 -20.51
N HIS A 98 15.82 10.34 -19.35
CA HIS A 98 17.28 10.43 -19.20
C HIS A 98 18.04 9.41 -20.05
N LEU A 99 17.57 8.16 -20.07
CA LEU A 99 18.16 7.09 -20.90
C LEU A 99 18.00 7.39 -22.40
N GLN A 100 16.87 7.97 -22.82
CA GLN A 100 16.67 8.38 -24.21
C GLN A 100 17.53 9.56 -24.60
N HIS A 101 17.70 10.54 -23.71
CA HIS A 101 18.56 11.70 -23.96
C HIS A 101 20.02 11.28 -24.14
N THR A 102 20.56 10.51 -23.19
CA THR A 102 21.92 9.96 -23.26
C THR A 102 22.09 8.91 -24.37
N GLY A 103 21.02 8.21 -24.73
CA GLY A 103 20.96 7.25 -25.83
C GLY A 103 20.76 7.88 -27.22
N SER A 104 20.52 9.20 -27.29
CA SER A 104 20.27 9.86 -28.57
C SER A 104 21.52 9.87 -29.46
N LEU A 105 21.31 9.72 -30.77
CA LEU A 105 22.40 9.76 -31.76
C LEU A 105 23.18 11.09 -31.68
N GLU A 106 22.49 12.19 -31.42
CA GLU A 106 23.10 13.51 -31.30
C GLU A 106 24.01 13.59 -30.06
N TYR A 107 23.54 13.13 -28.90
CA TYR A 107 24.36 13.06 -27.69
C TYR A 107 25.60 12.17 -27.89
N GLN A 108 25.42 10.99 -28.50
CA GLN A 108 26.53 10.07 -28.79
C GLN A 108 27.54 10.67 -29.77
N LEU A 109 27.07 11.38 -30.79
CA LEU A 109 27.91 12.01 -31.81
C LEU A 109 28.73 13.15 -31.21
N LEU A 110 28.12 14.05 -30.42
CA LEU A 110 28.85 15.12 -29.73
C LEU A 110 29.86 14.55 -28.72
N THR A 111 29.47 13.52 -27.97
CA THR A 111 30.38 12.84 -27.02
C THR A 111 31.57 12.21 -27.75
N SER A 112 31.33 11.55 -28.89
CA SER A 112 32.39 10.96 -29.72
C SER A 112 33.34 12.03 -30.26
N GLN A 113 32.83 13.17 -30.74
CA GLN A 113 33.66 14.29 -31.20
C GLN A 113 34.54 14.86 -30.08
N ILE A 114 33.98 15.03 -28.87
CA ILE A 114 34.73 15.48 -27.70
C ILE A 114 35.87 14.49 -27.39
N GLN A 115 35.60 13.19 -27.40
CA GLN A 115 36.62 12.16 -27.15
C GLN A 115 37.73 12.17 -28.20
N GLN A 116 37.39 12.34 -29.48
CA GLN A 116 38.36 12.45 -30.57
C GLN A 116 39.27 13.67 -30.39
N LEU A 117 38.71 14.84 -30.05
CA LEU A 117 39.48 16.05 -29.79
C LEU A 117 40.37 15.93 -28.54
N GLN A 118 39.89 15.25 -27.49
CA GLN A 118 40.70 14.96 -26.30
C GLN A 118 41.88 14.05 -26.64
N ALA A 119 41.65 13.00 -27.44
CA ALA A 119 42.72 12.13 -27.92
C ALA A 119 43.74 12.91 -28.77
N GLN A 120 43.27 13.82 -29.63
CA GLN A 120 44.13 14.69 -30.43
C GLN A 120 44.95 15.65 -29.56
N ALA A 121 44.35 16.29 -28.56
CA ALA A 121 45.05 17.16 -27.61
C ALA A 121 46.15 16.39 -26.84
N SER A 122 45.85 15.18 -26.38
CA SER A 122 46.81 14.29 -25.71
C SER A 122 47.98 13.89 -26.63
N SER A 123 47.69 13.57 -27.89
CA SER A 123 48.70 13.28 -28.89
C SER A 123 49.62 14.48 -29.13
N ILE A 124 49.07 15.69 -29.27
CA ILE A 124 49.85 16.92 -29.45
C ILE A 124 50.75 17.19 -28.23
N GLN A 125 50.23 17.04 -27.01
CA GLN A 125 51.03 17.18 -25.79
C GLN A 125 52.19 16.17 -25.75
N THR A 126 51.92 14.93 -26.14
CA THR A 126 52.93 13.86 -26.21
C THR A 126 54.00 14.20 -27.25
N THR A 127 53.60 14.59 -28.46
CA THR A 127 54.55 15.01 -29.52
C THR A 127 55.38 16.21 -29.11
N ALA A 128 54.77 17.24 -28.51
CA ALA A 128 55.50 18.40 -28.03
C ALA A 128 56.50 18.06 -26.91
N LYS A 129 56.13 17.14 -26.01
CA LYS A 129 57.03 16.63 -24.97
C LYS A 129 58.23 15.92 -25.60
N THR A 130 57.99 15.01 -26.55
CA THR A 130 59.06 14.31 -27.28
C THR A 130 59.96 15.28 -28.05
N ASP A 131 59.40 16.29 -28.74
CA ASP A 131 60.18 17.31 -29.45
C ASP A 131 61.04 18.13 -28.47
N SER A 132 60.51 18.46 -27.29
CA SER A 132 61.24 19.18 -26.25
C SER A 132 62.39 18.36 -25.67
N GLU A 133 62.17 17.07 -25.39
CA GLU A 133 63.18 16.13 -24.89
C GLU A 133 64.33 15.92 -25.89
N ASN A 134 64.03 15.98 -27.18
CA ASN A 134 65.02 15.88 -28.26
C ASN A 134 65.69 17.22 -28.64
N GLY A 135 65.44 18.29 -27.88
CA GLY A 135 66.07 19.61 -28.10
C GLY A 135 65.40 20.50 -29.16
N TYR A 136 64.29 20.06 -29.77
CA TYR A 136 63.54 20.83 -30.78
C TYR A 136 62.53 21.80 -30.17
N ARG A 137 62.99 22.69 -29.28
CA ARG A 137 62.13 23.58 -28.47
C ARG A 137 61.18 24.45 -29.29
N SER A 138 61.64 25.03 -30.39
CA SER A 138 60.80 25.86 -31.28
C SER A 138 59.65 25.05 -31.92
N ARG A 139 59.91 23.79 -32.29
CA ARG A 139 58.89 22.89 -32.84
C ARG A 139 57.89 22.48 -31.75
N ALA A 140 58.36 22.15 -30.55
CA ALA A 140 57.51 21.83 -29.41
C ALA A 140 56.52 22.97 -29.09
N LEU A 141 57.01 24.22 -29.05
CA LEU A 141 56.16 25.40 -28.81
C LEU A 141 55.12 25.58 -29.92
N LYS A 142 55.52 25.46 -31.19
CA LYS A 142 54.59 25.55 -32.33
C LYS A 142 53.54 24.43 -32.33
N THR A 143 53.89 23.25 -31.85
CA THR A 143 52.97 22.12 -31.69
C THR A 143 51.95 22.40 -30.57
N LEU A 144 52.40 22.95 -29.44
CA LEU A 144 51.52 23.35 -28.32
C LEU A 144 50.60 24.53 -28.66
N ASP A 145 50.97 25.39 -29.60
CA ASP A 145 50.14 26.53 -30.02
C ASP A 145 48.78 26.10 -30.62
N LYS A 146 48.64 24.83 -30.98
CA LYS A 146 47.38 24.23 -31.45
C LYS A 146 46.41 23.85 -30.33
N LEU A 147 46.90 23.72 -29.09
CA LEU A 147 46.09 23.26 -27.94
C LEU A 147 44.92 24.20 -27.61
N PRO A 148 45.10 25.54 -27.56
CA PRO A 148 44.02 26.46 -27.22
C PRO A 148 42.81 26.30 -28.16
N ALA A 149 43.04 26.21 -29.47
CA ALA A 149 41.95 26.02 -30.44
C ALA A 149 41.19 24.71 -30.24
N ILE A 150 41.87 23.61 -29.88
CA ILE A 150 41.23 22.33 -29.56
C ILE A 150 40.43 22.42 -28.27
N GLN A 151 40.96 23.11 -27.24
CA GLN A 151 40.26 23.33 -25.99
C GLN A 151 39.00 24.17 -26.18
N ASP A 152 39.06 25.20 -27.01
CA ASP A 152 37.91 26.03 -27.38
C ASP A 152 36.83 25.19 -28.07
N GLN A 153 37.21 24.32 -29.02
CA GLN A 153 36.27 23.40 -29.68
C GLN A 153 35.63 22.42 -28.68
N ILE A 154 36.41 21.84 -27.77
CA ILE A 154 35.88 20.97 -26.70
C ILE A 154 34.88 21.75 -25.83
N SER A 155 35.20 22.98 -25.46
CA SER A 155 34.32 23.81 -24.64
C SER A 155 33.00 24.15 -25.36
N ALA A 156 33.07 24.46 -26.65
CA ALA A 156 31.90 24.73 -27.47
C ALA A 156 31.01 23.48 -27.64
N LEU A 157 31.61 22.31 -27.90
CA LEU A 157 30.87 21.06 -27.99
C LEU A 157 30.24 20.66 -26.65
N ARG A 158 30.91 20.93 -25.52
CA ARG A 158 30.32 20.72 -24.19
C ARG A 158 29.15 21.65 -23.92
N LEU A 159 29.24 22.91 -24.35
CA LEU A 159 28.13 23.84 -24.27
C LEU A 159 26.94 23.33 -25.08
N GLN A 160 27.18 22.90 -26.33
CA GLN A 160 26.15 22.30 -27.18
C GLN A 160 25.51 21.08 -26.53
N LEU A 161 26.33 20.18 -25.97
CA LEU A 161 25.86 19.00 -25.23
C LEU A 161 25.00 19.36 -24.02
N SER A 162 25.34 20.44 -23.30
CA SER A 162 24.53 20.92 -22.16
C SER A 162 23.23 21.61 -22.57
N THR A 163 23.17 22.14 -23.80
CA THR A 163 21.98 22.80 -24.36
C THR A 163 21.12 21.88 -25.21
N LEU A 164 21.55 20.63 -25.43
CA LEU A 164 20.78 19.65 -26.18
C LEU A 164 19.43 19.48 -25.49
N PRO A 165 18.30 19.73 -26.17
CA PRO A 165 17.00 19.59 -25.56
C PRO A 165 16.88 18.16 -25.03
N ALA A 166 16.39 18.02 -23.81
CA ALA A 166 15.98 16.71 -23.29
C ALA A 166 14.95 16.16 -24.28
N SER A 167 15.34 15.25 -25.17
CA SER A 167 14.41 14.68 -26.13
C SER A 167 13.49 13.73 -25.38
N SER A 168 12.49 14.28 -24.69
CA SER A 168 11.38 13.53 -24.12
C SER A 168 10.41 13.17 -25.25
N ASN A 169 10.87 12.37 -26.22
CA ASN A 169 10.02 11.85 -27.29
C ASN A 169 9.52 10.44 -26.94
N THR A 170 8.98 10.28 -25.74
CA THR A 170 8.10 9.14 -25.47
C THR A 170 6.70 9.48 -26.00
N ALA A 171 5.96 8.48 -26.49
CA ALA A 171 4.57 8.71 -26.92
C ALA A 171 3.71 9.30 -25.78
N ALA A 172 4.03 8.97 -24.52
CA ALA A 172 3.37 9.51 -23.34
C ALA A 172 3.67 11.00 -23.13
N SER A 173 4.95 11.42 -23.19
CA SER A 173 5.32 12.84 -23.04
C SER A 173 4.74 13.72 -24.15
N ALA A 174 4.71 13.23 -25.39
CA ALA A 174 4.06 13.95 -26.50
C ALA A 174 2.55 14.12 -26.30
N LEU A 175 1.87 13.14 -25.69
CA LEU A 175 0.46 13.24 -25.32
C LEU A 175 0.26 14.30 -24.22
N PHE A 176 1.08 14.28 -23.16
CA PHE A 176 0.98 15.26 -22.08
C PHE A 176 1.29 16.68 -22.54
N GLU A 177 2.29 16.87 -23.41
CA GLU A 177 2.53 18.17 -24.04
C GLU A 177 1.30 18.68 -24.80
N ARG A 178 0.65 17.81 -25.57
CA ARG A 178 -0.54 18.19 -26.35
C ARG A 178 -1.70 18.60 -25.44
N ILE A 179 -1.92 17.87 -24.36
CA ILE A 179 -2.94 18.18 -23.36
C ILE A 179 -2.60 19.48 -22.61
N ALA A 180 -1.34 19.66 -22.23
CA ALA A 180 -0.85 20.85 -21.54
C ALA A 180 -1.01 22.13 -22.37
N ARG A 181 -0.71 22.06 -23.68
CA ARG A 181 -0.97 23.16 -24.62
C ARG A 181 -2.45 23.51 -24.72
N GLN A 182 -3.35 22.53 -24.64
CA GLN A 182 -4.80 22.78 -24.65
C GLN A 182 -5.30 23.40 -23.34
N LEU A 183 -4.69 23.03 -22.22
CA LEU A 183 -5.05 23.53 -20.88
C LEU A 183 -4.31 24.81 -20.49
N ASN A 184 -3.39 25.30 -21.33
CA ASN A 184 -2.45 26.37 -21.00
C ASN A 184 -1.73 26.13 -19.66
N ALA A 185 -1.30 24.89 -19.46
CA ALA A 185 -0.64 24.42 -18.25
C ALA A 185 0.77 23.89 -18.57
N ASP A 186 1.55 23.65 -17.54
CA ASP A 186 2.88 23.04 -17.64
C ASP A 186 2.74 21.51 -17.90
N PRO A 187 3.38 20.94 -18.94
CA PRO A 187 3.37 19.50 -19.21
C PRO A 187 3.73 18.63 -18.00
N ASP A 188 4.68 19.06 -17.17
CA ASP A 188 5.10 18.30 -16.00
C ASP A 188 4.02 18.26 -14.92
N GLN A 189 3.27 19.36 -14.76
CA GLN A 189 2.13 19.42 -13.84
C GLN A 189 0.97 18.56 -14.33
N VAL A 190 0.69 18.57 -15.64
CA VAL A 190 -0.36 17.73 -16.26
C VAL A 190 -0.01 16.26 -16.12
N MET A 191 1.23 15.87 -16.37
CA MET A 191 1.72 14.51 -16.21
C MET A 191 1.61 14.04 -14.74
N THR A 192 2.08 14.86 -13.80
CA THR A 192 2.00 14.58 -12.36
C THR A 192 0.54 14.41 -11.91
N GLY A 193 -0.35 15.31 -12.34
CA GLY A 193 -1.77 15.24 -12.04
C GLY A 193 -2.43 13.98 -12.61
N ALA A 194 -2.07 13.59 -13.83
CA ALA A 194 -2.57 12.36 -14.45
C ALA A 194 -2.12 11.11 -13.70
N TYR A 195 -0.86 11.04 -13.27
CA TYR A 195 -0.35 9.90 -12.49
C TYR A 195 -0.99 9.81 -11.11
N LEU A 196 -1.21 10.94 -10.44
CA LEU A 196 -1.96 10.97 -9.18
C LEU A 196 -3.39 10.48 -9.39
N LEU A 197 -4.07 10.93 -10.45
CA LEU A 197 -5.43 10.50 -10.77
C LEU A 197 -5.48 8.99 -11.05
N VAL A 198 -4.55 8.44 -11.83
CA VAL A 198 -4.47 7.00 -12.09
C VAL A 198 -4.24 6.23 -10.79
N ALA A 199 -3.33 6.69 -9.93
CA ALA A 199 -3.08 6.07 -8.63
C ALA A 199 -4.34 6.03 -7.75
N VAL A 200 -5.07 7.14 -7.67
CA VAL A 200 -6.35 7.21 -6.94
C VAL A 200 -7.38 6.24 -7.52
N LEU A 201 -7.51 6.17 -8.85
CA LEU A 201 -8.48 5.27 -9.50
C LEU A 201 -8.15 3.80 -9.24
N ILE A 202 -6.88 3.41 -9.25
CA ILE A 202 -6.44 2.05 -8.92
C ILE A 202 -6.85 1.69 -7.49
N GLU A 203 -6.54 2.57 -6.54
CA GLU A 203 -6.85 2.36 -5.12
C GLU A 203 -8.35 2.29 -4.84
N LEU A 204 -9.15 3.15 -5.50
CA LEU A 204 -10.62 3.09 -5.43
C LEU A 204 -11.17 1.79 -6.02
N ALA A 205 -10.69 1.39 -7.21
CA ALA A 205 -11.13 0.15 -7.86
C ALA A 205 -10.80 -1.09 -7.00
N LEU A 206 -9.64 -1.09 -6.34
CA LEU A 206 -9.21 -2.19 -5.48
C LEU A 206 -10.04 -2.24 -4.20
N THR A 207 -10.28 -1.08 -3.59
CA THR A 207 -11.14 -0.93 -2.42
C THR A 207 -12.54 -1.46 -2.67
N VAL A 208 -13.14 -1.10 -3.81
CA VAL A 208 -14.46 -1.60 -4.24
C VAL A 208 -14.42 -3.12 -4.47
N SER A 209 -13.38 -3.62 -5.13
CA SER A 209 -13.25 -5.05 -5.45
C SER A 209 -13.11 -5.93 -4.21
N VAL A 210 -12.28 -5.52 -3.25
CA VAL A 210 -12.11 -6.22 -1.97
C VAL A 210 -13.39 -6.17 -1.14
N SER A 211 -14.07 -5.03 -1.10
CA SER A 211 -15.34 -4.87 -0.38
C SER A 211 -16.40 -5.81 -0.95
N ALA A 212 -16.58 -5.84 -2.28
CA ALA A 212 -17.50 -6.73 -2.97
C ALA A 212 -17.20 -8.22 -2.73
N LEU A 213 -15.91 -8.60 -2.69
CA LEU A 213 -15.49 -9.96 -2.38
C LEU A 213 -15.81 -10.34 -0.92
N SER A 214 -15.63 -9.41 0.01
CA SER A 214 -15.85 -9.62 1.45
C SER A 214 -17.32 -9.88 1.81
N GLU A 215 -18.24 -9.21 1.12
CA GLU A 215 -19.69 -9.42 1.25
C GLU A 215 -20.11 -10.79 0.71
N GLY A 216 -19.51 -11.20 -0.42
CA GLY A 216 -19.74 -12.51 -1.02
C GLY A 216 -19.38 -13.69 -0.10
N MET A 217 -18.40 -13.53 0.80
CA MET A 217 -18.00 -14.55 1.77
C MET A 217 -18.88 -14.58 3.03
N ALA A 218 -19.44 -13.44 3.46
CA ALA A 218 -20.28 -13.33 4.65
C ALA A 218 -21.63 -14.06 4.52
N ILE A 219 -22.10 -14.32 3.29
CA ILE A 219 -23.39 -15.00 3.02
C ILE A 219 -23.30 -16.51 3.28
N LYS A 220 -22.11 -17.13 3.22
CA LYS A 220 -21.94 -18.59 3.28
C LYS A 220 -21.83 -19.16 4.71
N THR A 221 -21.67 -18.31 5.72
CA THR A 221 -21.48 -18.71 7.13
C THR A 221 -22.77 -18.74 7.96
N LYS A 222 -23.93 -18.44 7.38
CA LYS A 222 -25.21 -18.42 8.10
C LYS A 222 -26.00 -19.74 8.14
N ASP A 223 -25.50 -20.83 7.55
CA ASP A 223 -26.33 -22.03 7.33
C ASP A 223 -26.01 -23.26 8.20
N HIS A 224 -25.24 -23.15 9.28
CA HIS A 224 -25.04 -24.27 10.21
C HIS A 224 -25.36 -23.85 11.65
N SER A 225 -26.63 -23.51 11.91
CA SER A 225 -27.16 -23.64 13.26
C SER A 225 -27.55 -25.11 13.49
N PRO A 226 -26.96 -25.85 14.45
CA PRO A 226 -27.42 -27.18 14.77
C PRO A 226 -28.88 -27.09 15.26
N LYS A 227 -29.80 -27.75 14.54
CA LYS A 227 -31.17 -27.98 15.01
C LYS A 227 -31.08 -28.56 16.43
N LYS A 228 -31.43 -27.78 17.44
CA LYS A 228 -31.67 -28.31 18.78
C LYS A 228 -32.79 -29.34 18.66
N PHE A 229 -32.42 -30.61 18.79
CA PHE A 229 -33.34 -31.73 18.87
C PHE A 229 -34.18 -31.55 20.14
N ARG A 230 -35.34 -30.91 20.00
CA ARG A 230 -36.31 -30.74 21.08
C ARG A 230 -37.00 -32.08 21.25
N ILE A 231 -36.58 -32.86 22.24
CA ILE A 231 -37.33 -34.04 22.69
C ILE A 231 -38.71 -33.55 23.15
N GLN A 232 -39.73 -33.81 22.33
CA GLN A 232 -41.13 -33.75 22.74
C GLN A 232 -41.34 -34.84 23.79
N LYS A 233 -41.53 -34.44 25.06
CA LYS A 233 -42.14 -35.32 26.05
C LYS A 233 -43.63 -35.44 25.68
N ASN A 234 -43.96 -36.57 25.07
CA ASN A 234 -45.32 -37.03 24.89
C ASN A 234 -45.81 -37.49 26.29
N THR A 235 -46.65 -36.70 26.95
CA THR A 235 -47.38 -37.16 28.14
C THR A 235 -48.79 -37.49 27.68
N GLU A 236 -49.02 -38.79 27.51
CA GLU A 236 -50.31 -39.36 27.18
C GLU A 236 -51.39 -38.89 28.16
N GLN A 237 -52.44 -38.39 27.55
CA GLN A 237 -53.70 -37.97 28.13
C GLN A 237 -54.55 -39.23 28.35
N ILE A 238 -54.49 -39.84 29.53
CA ILE A 238 -55.47 -40.84 29.97
C ILE A 238 -56.52 -40.14 30.82
N ARG A 239 -57.77 -40.21 30.37
CA ARG A 239 -58.96 -39.57 30.94
C ARG A 239 -59.83 -40.66 31.59
N ALA A 240 -60.23 -40.47 32.86
CA ALA A 240 -61.52 -40.88 33.48
C ALA A 240 -61.42 -40.80 35.03
N PRO A 241 -62.53 -40.81 35.79
CA PRO A 241 -63.76 -40.03 35.71
C PRO A 241 -64.02 -39.23 37.01
N SER A 242 -64.91 -38.24 36.96
CA SER A 242 -65.33 -37.38 38.08
C SER A 242 -66.15 -38.13 39.15
N ILE A 243 -65.80 -37.97 40.43
CA ILE A 243 -66.61 -38.36 41.59
C ILE A 243 -66.70 -37.16 42.57
N PRO A 244 -67.88 -36.86 43.16
CA PRO A 244 -68.17 -35.59 43.83
C PRO A 244 -67.59 -35.50 45.25
N THR A 245 -67.20 -34.29 45.66
CA THR A 245 -66.80 -33.95 47.03
C THR A 245 -68.02 -33.80 47.94
N PRO A 246 -68.11 -34.50 49.08
CA PRO A 246 -69.15 -34.27 50.07
C PRO A 246 -68.82 -33.03 50.93
N THR A 247 -69.83 -32.18 51.08
CA THR A 247 -69.87 -31.04 52.01
C THR A 247 -69.97 -31.57 53.44
N ILE A 248 -68.96 -31.31 54.29
CA ILE A 248 -69.05 -31.57 55.73
C ILE A 248 -69.20 -30.24 56.46
N ASN A 249 -70.33 -30.10 57.13
CA ASN A 249 -70.71 -28.94 57.94
C ASN A 249 -70.59 -29.32 59.43
N LYS A 250 -69.78 -28.54 60.16
CA LYS A 250 -69.87 -28.12 61.57
C LYS A 250 -70.24 -29.14 62.69
N THR A 251 -69.28 -29.40 63.58
CA THR A 251 -69.50 -29.43 65.05
C THR A 251 -68.21 -29.09 65.83
N GLU A 252 -68.28 -28.11 66.72
CA GLU A 252 -67.32 -27.70 67.78
C GLU A 252 -67.45 -28.63 69.03
N PRO A 253 -66.87 -28.35 70.23
CA PRO A 253 -65.57 -27.79 70.67
C PRO A 253 -64.87 -28.70 71.72
N GLY A 254 -63.59 -28.47 72.08
CA GLY A 254 -62.99 -29.14 73.23
C GLY A 254 -61.49 -28.92 73.49
N THR A 255 -61.21 -28.07 74.47
CA THR A 255 -59.95 -27.61 75.08
C THR A 255 -58.99 -28.70 75.58
N PHE A 256 -57.67 -28.56 75.34
CA PHE A 256 -56.65 -28.97 76.32
C PHE A 256 -55.34 -28.18 76.14
N THR A 257 -55.04 -27.36 77.13
CA THR A 257 -53.78 -26.63 77.33
C THR A 257 -52.81 -27.45 78.18
N ALA A 258 -51.51 -27.29 77.87
CA ALA A 258 -50.34 -27.34 78.76
C ALA A 258 -49.50 -28.65 78.89
N GLN A 259 -48.18 -28.38 79.03
CA GLN A 259 -47.02 -29.24 79.35
C GLN A 259 -46.38 -29.96 78.14
N LEU A 260 -45.07 -29.89 77.85
CA LEU A 260 -43.81 -29.59 78.57
C LEU A 260 -42.88 -28.85 77.57
N LYS A 261 -42.26 -27.68 77.80
CA LYS A 261 -41.18 -27.27 78.73
C LYS A 261 -40.05 -28.29 78.92
N SER A 262 -38.82 -27.87 78.52
CA SER A 262 -37.49 -28.47 78.78
C SER A 262 -37.13 -29.67 77.89
N LEU A 263 -36.06 -29.66 77.09
CA LEU A 263 -34.66 -29.55 77.50
C LEU A 263 -33.74 -28.87 76.45
N ILE A 264 -33.01 -27.85 76.93
CA ILE A 264 -31.55 -27.66 76.74
C ILE A 264 -31.04 -26.98 75.44
N ARG A 265 -30.95 -25.64 75.54
CA ARG A 265 -29.75 -24.80 75.25
C ARG A 265 -28.63 -25.12 76.28
N PRO A 266 -27.33 -24.70 76.20
CA PRO A 266 -26.71 -23.54 75.51
C PRO A 266 -25.25 -23.88 75.02
N PRO A 267 -24.23 -22.99 74.92
CA PRO A 267 -24.15 -21.52 74.99
C PRO A 267 -23.33 -20.82 73.87
N ASP A 268 -23.58 -19.52 73.74
CA ASP A 268 -22.65 -18.37 73.51
C ASP A 268 -21.48 -18.48 72.51
N GLY A 269 -21.21 -17.49 71.65
CA GLY A 269 -21.84 -16.19 71.48
C GLY A 269 -21.03 -15.28 70.54
N ARG A 270 -21.70 -14.78 69.48
CA ARG A 270 -21.51 -13.50 68.76
C ARG A 270 -20.11 -13.13 68.19
N PRO A 271 -20.01 -12.07 67.35
CA PRO A 271 -20.92 -11.59 66.32
C PRO A 271 -20.24 -11.37 64.96
N VAL A 272 -21.08 -11.06 63.98
CA VAL A 272 -20.80 -10.50 62.65
C VAL A 272 -20.13 -9.13 62.77
N THR A 273 -19.15 -8.83 61.90
CA THR A 273 -18.68 -7.47 61.62
C THR A 273 -18.67 -7.18 60.12
N SER A 274 -18.92 -5.90 59.86
CA SER A 274 -18.97 -5.11 58.62
C SER A 274 -17.68 -5.07 57.83
#